data_AF-A0A7J4TRT7-F1
#
_entry.id   AF-A0A7J4TRT7-F1
#
_cell.length_a   1.000
_cell.length_b   1.000
_cell.length_c   1.000
_cell.angle_alpha   90.00
_cell.angle_beta   90.00
_cell.angle_gamma   90.00
#
_symmetry.space_group_name_H-M   'P 1'
#
loop_
_entity.id
_entity.type
_entity.pdbx_description
1 polymer ?
#
loop_
_entity_poly.entity_id
_entity_poly.type
_entity_poly.pdbx_seq_one_letter_code
_entity_poly.pdbx_strand_id
1 'polypeptide(L)'
;RLVTKDLSGMQHVEFQPMLRRVFLLLQNMYDELAKGIENHETNFDHIVSMDLNVNRFCFLCLRMLNKKGYEDFKHTQTMFLLVTFLEQIGDQLKEFADYITTRKVVFSDKEQKDFRRVVHLFIEYQSLFFKFNVEKAVKIDSSYRKFHNEFETLLDHTKSPSHVRALLYFDSLAKITAELLRTQLMMVL
;
A
#
# COMPACT_ATOMS: atom_id res chain seq x y z
N ARG A 1 20.96 14.54 35.09
CA ARG A 1 20.99 13.13 34.64
C ARG A 1 19.59 12.79 34.16
N LEU A 2 19.33 12.84 32.85
CA LEU A 2 18.04 12.43 32.29
C LEU A 2 17.99 10.89 32.35
N VAL A 3 17.18 10.37 33.26
CA VAL A 3 16.85 8.95 33.31
C VAL A 3 15.81 8.73 32.23
N THR A 4 16.20 8.19 31.09
CA THR A 4 15.27 7.60 30.13
C THR A 4 14.62 6.42 30.82
N LYS A 5 13.45 6.66 31.39
CA LYS A 5 12.59 5.64 31.97
C LYS A 5 12.22 4.71 30.82
N ASP A 6 12.83 3.54 30.80
CA ASP A 6 12.42 2.45 29.92
C ASP A 6 10.92 2.28 30.13
N LEU A 7 10.14 2.36 29.05
CA LEU A 7 8.69 2.14 29.05
C LEU A 7 8.43 0.64 29.23
N SER A 8 8.94 0.06 30.31
CA SER A 8 8.83 -1.34 30.74
C SER A 8 7.43 -1.67 31.28
N GLY A 9 6.40 -1.04 30.70
CA GLY A 9 4.98 -1.40 30.85
C GLY A 9 4.37 -1.99 29.58
N MET A 10 5.09 -1.99 28.44
CA MET A 10 4.63 -2.68 27.22
C MET A 10 4.89 -4.18 27.36
N GLN A 11 3.95 -4.88 28.00
CA GLN A 11 3.76 -6.32 27.79
C GLN A 11 3.83 -6.61 26.27
N HIS A 12 4.77 -7.48 25.90
CA HIS A 12 4.89 -8.20 24.62
C HIS A 12 4.12 -7.60 23.43
N VAL A 13 4.52 -6.42 22.93
CA VAL A 13 4.11 -6.03 21.58
C VAL A 13 4.78 -7.00 20.62
N GLU A 14 3.95 -7.77 19.91
CA GLU A 14 4.36 -8.74 18.91
C GLU A 14 4.33 -8.12 17.51
N PHE A 15 5.25 -8.56 16.66
CA PHE A 15 5.43 -7.99 15.32
C PHE A 15 4.22 -8.27 14.43
N GLN A 16 3.72 -9.52 14.44
CA GLN A 16 2.65 -9.97 13.54
C GLN A 16 1.33 -9.20 13.72
N PRO A 17 0.82 -8.98 14.96
CA PRO A 17 -0.38 -8.16 15.13
C PRO A 17 -0.23 -6.71 14.63
N MET A 18 0.95 -6.12 14.77
CA MET A 18 1.22 -4.76 14.28
C MET A 18 1.25 -4.72 12.76
N LEU A 19 1.91 -5.69 12.13
CA LEU A 19 1.94 -5.80 10.67
C LEU A 19 0.54 -6.03 10.08
N ARG A 20 -0.28 -6.90 10.70
CA ARG A 20 -1.68 -7.09 10.32
C ARG A 20 -2.48 -5.79 10.35
N ARG A 21 -2.19 -4.93 11.33
CA ARG A 21 -2.85 -3.63 11.46
C ARG A 21 -2.43 -2.66 10.36
N VAL A 22 -1.17 -2.70 9.91
CA VAL A 22 -0.71 -1.92 8.73
C VAL A 22 -1.52 -2.31 7.50
N PHE A 23 -1.60 -3.62 7.19
CA PHE A 23 -2.39 -4.12 6.05
C PHE A 23 -3.85 -3.69 6.11
N LEU A 24 -4.50 -3.81 7.28
CA LEU A 24 -5.89 -3.39 7.44
C LEU A 24 -6.08 -1.88 7.21
N LEU A 25 -5.16 -1.05 7.71
CA LEU A 25 -5.24 0.40 7.50
C LEU A 25 -5.09 0.77 6.02
N LEU A 26 -4.13 0.16 5.33
CA LEU A 26 -3.93 0.39 3.89
C LEU A 26 -5.13 -0.08 3.07
N GLN A 27 -5.68 -1.26 3.37
CA GLN A 27 -6.90 -1.76 2.73
C GLN A 27 -8.05 -0.76 2.93
N ASN A 28 -8.24 -0.25 4.14
CA ASN A 28 -9.27 0.75 4.41
C ASN A 28 -9.01 2.05 3.63
N MET A 29 -7.77 2.53 3.53
CA MET A 29 -7.44 3.73 2.74
C MET A 29 -7.78 3.54 1.26
N TYR A 30 -7.44 2.39 0.68
CA TYR A 30 -7.81 2.05 -0.69
C TYR A 30 -9.33 2.00 -0.89
N ASP A 31 -10.05 1.34 0.02
CA ASP A 31 -11.49 1.16 -0.09
C ASP A 31 -12.25 2.48 0.05
N GLU A 32 -11.86 3.33 1.00
CA GLU A 32 -12.46 4.64 1.19
C GLU A 32 -12.15 5.58 0.01
N LEU A 33 -10.90 5.60 -0.49
CA LEU A 33 -10.58 6.34 -1.72
C LEU A 33 -11.42 5.89 -2.91
N ALA A 34 -11.54 4.59 -3.13
CA ALA A 34 -12.26 4.07 -4.29
C ALA A 34 -13.76 4.36 -4.21
N LYS A 35 -14.37 4.21 -3.03
CA LYS A 35 -15.78 4.57 -2.80
C LYS A 35 -16.00 6.08 -2.98
N GLY A 36 -15.13 6.92 -2.42
CA GLY A 36 -15.27 8.37 -2.58
C GLY A 36 -15.13 8.80 -4.05
N ILE A 37 -14.20 8.21 -4.78
CA ILE A 37 -14.04 8.42 -6.23
C ILE A 37 -15.32 8.03 -7.01
N GLU A 38 -15.91 6.86 -6.71
CA GLU A 38 -17.16 6.39 -7.32
C GLU A 38 -18.37 7.27 -6.96
N ASN A 39 -18.38 7.83 -5.75
CA ASN A 39 -19.44 8.73 -5.27
C ASN A 39 -19.19 10.20 -5.64
N HIS A 40 -18.15 10.49 -6.44
CA HIS A 40 -17.74 11.84 -6.82
C HIS A 40 -17.47 12.77 -5.62
N GLU A 41 -16.95 12.21 -4.53
CA GLU A 41 -16.48 12.97 -3.38
C GLU A 41 -15.34 13.91 -3.80
N THR A 42 -15.31 15.11 -3.22
CA THR A 42 -14.33 16.15 -3.58
C THR A 42 -13.31 16.43 -2.48
N ASN A 43 -13.44 15.80 -1.30
CA ASN A 43 -12.56 16.00 -0.17
C ASN A 43 -12.13 14.64 0.42
N PHE A 44 -10.82 14.38 0.46
CA PHE A 44 -10.25 13.15 0.98
C PHE A 44 -9.30 13.40 2.17
N ASP A 45 -9.50 14.49 2.93
CA ASP A 45 -8.67 14.86 4.11
C ASP A 45 -8.67 13.76 5.20
N HIS A 46 -9.74 12.97 5.25
CA HIS A 46 -9.83 11.81 6.14
C HIS A 46 -8.80 10.72 5.78
N ILE A 47 -8.51 10.52 4.49
CA ILE A 47 -7.47 9.59 4.03
C ILE A 47 -6.08 10.08 4.45
N VAL A 48 -5.82 11.38 4.29
CA VAL A 48 -4.58 12.02 4.74
C VAL A 48 -4.36 11.79 6.24
N SER A 49 -5.44 11.83 7.03
CA SER A 49 -5.39 11.57 8.48
C SER A 49 -5.13 10.10 8.83
N MET A 50 -5.53 9.16 7.96
CA MET A 50 -5.29 7.72 8.17
C MET A 50 -3.82 7.35 8.02
N ASP A 51 -3.09 8.03 7.12
CA ASP A 51 -1.66 7.80 6.88
C ASP A 51 -0.80 7.96 8.14
N LEU A 52 -1.14 8.90 9.02
CA LEU A 52 -0.46 9.07 10.31
C LEU A 52 -0.45 7.78 11.15
N ASN A 53 -1.54 6.99 11.07
CA ASN A 53 -1.61 5.71 11.75
C ASN A 53 -0.76 4.66 11.03
N VAL A 54 -0.79 4.62 9.69
CA VAL A 54 0.08 3.73 8.89
C VAL A 54 1.54 3.94 9.27
N ASN A 55 2.02 5.18 9.21
CA ASN A 55 3.40 5.54 9.55
C ASN A 55 3.77 5.13 10.97
N ARG A 56 2.89 5.36 11.94
CA ARG A 56 3.10 4.94 13.33
C ARG A 56 3.28 3.42 13.46
N PHE A 57 2.44 2.63 12.79
CA PHE A 57 2.54 1.16 12.85
C PHE A 57 3.74 0.63 12.06
N CYS A 58 4.05 1.21 10.90
CA CYS A 58 5.25 0.86 10.13
C CYS A 58 6.52 1.14 10.92
N PHE A 59 6.68 2.33 11.51
CA PHE A 59 7.84 2.66 12.35
C PHE A 59 7.98 1.74 13.56
N LEU A 60 6.87 1.36 14.18
CA LEU A 60 6.89 0.36 15.26
C LEU A 60 7.41 -0.99 14.75
N CYS A 61 6.90 -1.48 13.61
CA CYS A 61 7.36 -2.72 12.98
C CYS A 61 8.87 -2.67 12.65
N LEU A 62 9.34 -1.60 12.01
CA LEU A 62 10.75 -1.41 11.66
C LEU A 62 11.65 -1.38 12.92
N ARG A 63 11.22 -0.70 13.99
CA ARG A 63 11.95 -0.67 15.26
C ARG A 63 12.03 -2.06 15.90
N MET A 64 10.97 -2.86 15.80
CA MET A 64 10.96 -4.22 16.32
C MET A 64 11.92 -5.12 15.54
N LEU A 65 11.91 -5.04 14.20
CA LEU A 65 12.84 -5.77 13.34
C LEU A 65 14.30 -5.37 13.62
N ASN A 66 14.58 -4.07 13.79
CA ASN A 66 15.92 -3.60 14.12
C ASN A 66 16.41 -4.07 15.50
N LYS A 67 15.53 -4.13 16.50
CA LYS A 67 15.91 -4.48 17.87
C LYS A 67 15.97 -5.99 18.12
N LYS A 68 15.06 -6.76 17.52
CA LYS A 68 14.85 -8.18 17.83
C LYS A 68 15.07 -9.12 16.64
N GLY A 69 15.13 -8.59 15.42
CA GLY A 69 15.04 -9.38 14.21
C GLY A 69 13.60 -9.87 13.95
N TYR A 70 13.45 -10.60 12.84
CA TYR A 70 12.26 -11.41 12.57
C TYR A 70 12.39 -12.81 13.21
N GLU A 71 11.29 -13.55 13.34
CA GLU A 71 11.26 -14.90 13.92
C GLU A 71 12.31 -15.82 13.27
N ASP A 72 12.37 -15.77 11.94
CA ASP A 72 13.49 -16.30 11.18
C ASP A 72 14.45 -15.16 10.81
N PHE A 73 15.60 -15.13 11.50
CA PHE A 73 16.52 -14.01 11.44
C PHE A 73 17.01 -13.72 10.01
N LYS A 74 17.14 -14.74 9.15
CA LYS A 74 17.58 -14.56 7.75
C LYS A 74 16.61 -13.70 6.93
N HIS A 75 15.33 -13.66 7.31
CA HIS A 75 14.29 -12.90 6.64
C HIS A 75 14.10 -11.50 7.23
N THR A 76 14.89 -11.10 8.24
CA THR A 76 14.76 -9.78 8.88
C THR A 76 14.86 -8.64 7.87
N GLN A 77 15.84 -8.69 6.96
CA GLN A 77 16.03 -7.65 5.95
C GLN A 77 14.88 -7.62 4.93
N THR A 78 14.40 -8.80 4.51
CA THR A 78 13.26 -8.91 3.59
C THR A 78 11.98 -8.36 4.23
N MET A 79 11.75 -8.66 5.51
CA MET A 79 10.61 -8.11 6.26
C MET A 79 10.73 -6.61 6.50
N PHE A 80 11.96 -6.11 6.70
CA PHE A 80 12.20 -4.67 6.81
C PHE A 80 11.79 -3.97 5.52
N LEU A 81 12.28 -4.47 4.37
CA LEU A 81 11.94 -3.94 3.05
C LEU A 81 10.43 -3.99 2.78
N LEU A 82 9.78 -5.09 3.14
CA LEU A 82 8.33 -5.24 3.00
C LEU A 82 7.58 -4.16 3.79
N VAL A 83 7.95 -3.92 5.05
CA VAL A 83 7.33 -2.86 5.86
C VAL A 83 7.59 -1.48 5.27
N THR A 84 8.77 -1.22 4.72
CA THR A 84 9.07 0.02 3.99
C THR A 84 8.16 0.21 2.78
N PHE A 85 7.94 -0.83 1.97
CA PHE A 85 7.00 -0.72 0.85
C PHE A 85 5.55 -0.51 1.29
N LEU A 86 5.12 -1.09 2.41
CA LEU A 86 3.78 -0.83 2.95
C LEU A 86 3.62 0.64 3.39
N GLU A 87 4.64 1.23 4.02
CA GLU A 87 4.64 2.66 4.34
C GLU A 87 4.61 3.53 3.08
N GLN A 88 5.40 3.17 2.06
CA GLN A 88 5.38 3.87 0.77
C GLN A 88 4.00 3.83 0.09
N ILE A 89 3.23 2.75 0.23
CA ILE A 89 1.83 2.71 -0.25
C ILE A 89 0.98 3.73 0.51
N GLY A 90 1.09 3.80 1.84
CA GLY A 90 0.37 4.79 2.66
C GLY A 90 0.65 6.21 2.21
N ASP A 91 1.93 6.55 2.04
CA ASP A 91 2.37 7.86 1.54
C ASP A 91 1.82 8.16 0.15
N GLN A 92 1.90 7.21 -0.80
CA GLN A 92 1.36 7.40 -2.14
C GLN A 92 -0.16 7.59 -2.15
N LEU A 93 -0.90 6.87 -1.29
CA LEU A 93 -2.35 7.06 -1.14
C LEU A 93 -2.67 8.43 -0.55
N LYS A 94 -1.90 8.91 0.44
CA LYS A 94 -2.03 10.27 0.98
C LYS A 94 -1.79 11.32 -0.09
N GLU A 95 -0.68 11.22 -0.83
CA GLU A 95 -0.34 12.16 -1.89
C GLU A 95 -1.41 12.18 -2.99
N PHE A 96 -1.94 11.00 -3.35
CA PHE A 96 -3.01 10.89 -4.31
C PHE A 96 -4.30 11.56 -3.80
N ALA A 97 -4.69 11.30 -2.55
CA ALA A 97 -5.86 11.89 -1.89
C ALA A 97 -5.80 13.44 -1.85
N ASP A 98 -4.64 13.98 -1.43
CA ASP A 98 -4.40 15.42 -1.40
C ASP A 98 -4.47 16.04 -2.81
N TYR A 99 -3.89 15.34 -3.79
CA TYR A 99 -3.89 15.75 -5.17
C TYR A 99 -5.31 15.87 -5.75
N ILE A 100 -6.13 14.83 -5.61
CA ILE A 100 -7.50 14.83 -6.16
C ILE A 100 -8.42 15.80 -5.42
N THR A 101 -8.21 16.01 -4.12
CA THR A 101 -8.91 17.02 -3.31
C THR A 101 -8.58 18.43 -3.82
N THR A 102 -7.28 18.75 -3.94
CA THR A 102 -6.80 20.06 -4.37
C THR A 102 -7.22 20.39 -5.81
N ARG A 103 -7.15 19.40 -6.71
CA ARG A 103 -7.47 19.58 -8.13
C ARG A 103 -8.93 19.33 -8.48
N LYS A 104 -9.73 18.83 -7.52
CA LYS A 104 -11.15 18.46 -7.71
C LYS A 104 -11.32 17.56 -8.94
N VAL A 105 -10.47 16.54 -9.05
CA VAL A 105 -10.50 15.60 -10.19
C VAL A 105 -11.75 14.76 -10.10
N VAL A 106 -12.53 14.69 -11.19
CA VAL A 106 -13.72 13.85 -11.30
C VAL A 106 -13.41 12.75 -12.30
N PHE A 107 -13.45 11.50 -11.84
CA PHE A 107 -13.07 10.34 -12.65
C PHE A 107 -14.24 9.81 -13.46
N SER A 108 -13.95 9.44 -14.70
CA SER A 108 -14.87 8.67 -15.56
C SER A 108 -15.01 7.23 -15.07
N ASP A 109 -16.11 6.55 -15.43
CA ASP A 109 -16.35 5.13 -15.08
C ASP A 109 -15.18 4.21 -15.45
N LYS A 110 -14.46 4.53 -16.54
CA LYS A 110 -13.29 3.76 -16.96
C LYS A 110 -12.15 3.91 -15.95
N GLU A 111 -11.82 5.15 -15.57
CA GLU A 111 -10.76 5.42 -14.59
C GLU A 111 -11.11 4.89 -13.21
N GLN A 112 -12.38 4.94 -12.81
CA GLN A 112 -12.88 4.31 -11.57
C GLN A 112 -12.62 2.79 -11.58
N LYS A 113 -12.94 2.12 -12.69
CA LYS A 113 -12.66 0.69 -12.87
C LYS A 113 -11.16 0.40 -12.85
N ASP A 114 -10.34 1.25 -13.46
CA ASP A 114 -8.90 1.09 -13.46
C ASP A 114 -8.31 1.26 -12.05
N PHE A 115 -8.80 2.22 -11.25
CA PHE A 115 -8.41 2.34 -9.85
C PHE A 115 -8.81 1.11 -9.03
N ARG A 116 -10.04 0.59 -9.22
CA ARG A 116 -10.49 -0.64 -8.57
C ARG A 116 -9.62 -1.85 -8.89
N ARG A 117 -9.03 -1.92 -10.08
CA ARG A 117 -8.06 -2.98 -10.42
C ARG A 117 -6.78 -2.85 -9.59
N VAL A 118 -6.30 -1.64 -9.35
CA VAL A 118 -5.15 -1.40 -8.46
C VAL A 118 -5.46 -1.79 -7.02
N VAL A 119 -6.64 -1.42 -6.51
CA VAL A 119 -7.13 -1.84 -5.19
C VAL A 119 -7.14 -3.38 -5.09
N HIS A 120 -7.70 -4.04 -6.10
CA HIS A 120 -7.79 -5.50 -6.14
C HIS A 120 -6.40 -6.18 -6.18
N LEU A 121 -5.43 -5.61 -6.90
CA LEU A 121 -4.04 -6.11 -6.89
C LEU A 121 -3.48 -6.13 -5.46
N PHE A 122 -3.69 -5.05 -4.69
CA PHE A 122 -3.23 -4.97 -3.31
C PHE A 122 -3.94 -5.97 -2.39
N ILE A 123 -5.27 -6.12 -2.52
CA ILE A 123 -6.06 -7.08 -1.73
C ILE A 123 -5.63 -8.53 -2.00
N GLU A 124 -5.41 -8.88 -3.27
CA GLU A 124 -4.91 -10.21 -3.63
C GLU A 124 -3.50 -10.46 -3.08
N TYR A 125 -2.63 -9.46 -3.14
CA TYR A 125 -1.31 -9.52 -2.50
C TYR A 125 -1.43 -9.71 -0.97
N GLN A 126 -2.28 -8.93 -0.28
CA GLN A 126 -2.51 -9.08 1.15
C GLN A 126 -3.00 -10.51 1.50
N SER A 127 -3.91 -11.07 0.69
CA SER A 127 -4.37 -12.45 0.84
C SER A 127 -3.21 -13.46 0.69
N LEU A 128 -2.36 -13.27 -0.33
CA LEU A 128 -1.17 -14.08 -0.56
C LEU A 128 -0.16 -13.95 0.58
N PHE A 129 0.02 -12.75 1.12
CA PHE A 129 0.95 -12.47 2.21
C PHE A 129 0.66 -13.34 3.44
N PHE A 130 -0.60 -13.40 3.86
CA PHE A 130 -1.00 -14.19 5.02
C PHE A 130 -1.21 -15.69 4.72
N LYS A 131 -1.42 -16.05 3.45
CA LYS A 131 -1.58 -17.44 3.03
C LYS A 131 -0.94 -17.64 1.67
N PHE A 132 0.34 -17.96 1.68
CA PHE A 132 1.12 -18.11 0.45
C PHE A 132 0.58 -19.23 -0.44
N ASN A 133 0.54 -18.96 -1.74
CA ASN A 133 0.11 -19.90 -2.76
C ASN A 133 0.75 -19.49 -4.11
N VAL A 134 1.51 -20.40 -4.73
CA VAL A 134 2.25 -20.11 -5.96
C VAL A 134 1.32 -19.72 -7.12
N GLU A 135 0.18 -20.39 -7.28
CA GLU A 135 -0.78 -20.07 -8.34
C GLU A 135 -1.35 -18.66 -8.18
N LYS A 136 -1.63 -18.23 -6.94
CA LYS A 136 -2.04 -16.85 -6.63
C LYS A 136 -0.93 -15.86 -6.96
N ALA A 137 0.33 -16.16 -6.61
CA ALA A 137 1.46 -15.31 -6.96
C ALA A 137 1.57 -15.09 -8.48
N VAL A 138 1.45 -16.18 -9.27
CA VAL A 138 1.45 -16.11 -10.75
C VAL A 138 0.27 -15.29 -11.28
N LYS A 139 -0.93 -15.44 -10.69
CA LYS A 139 -2.12 -14.66 -11.07
C LYS A 139 -1.94 -13.17 -10.78
N ILE A 140 -1.36 -12.82 -9.64
CA ILE A 140 -1.09 -11.41 -9.27
C ILE A 140 -0.08 -10.80 -10.24
N ASP A 141 1.04 -11.48 -10.52
CA ASP A 141 2.05 -11.01 -11.48
C ASP A 141 1.44 -10.82 -12.89
N SER A 142 0.64 -11.78 -13.35
CA SER A 142 -0.06 -11.69 -14.63
C SER A 142 -1.04 -10.52 -14.68
N SER A 143 -1.76 -10.27 -13.58
CA SER A 143 -2.71 -9.15 -13.47
C SER A 143 -2.01 -7.81 -13.47
N TYR A 144 -0.87 -7.69 -12.77
CA TYR A 144 -0.01 -6.51 -12.80
C TYR A 144 0.54 -6.24 -14.19
N ARG A 145 1.10 -7.26 -14.88
CA ARG A 145 1.61 -7.10 -16.26
C ARG A 145 0.52 -6.66 -17.22
N LYS A 146 -0.67 -7.23 -17.10
CA LYS A 146 -1.83 -6.83 -17.92
C LYS A 146 -2.19 -5.37 -17.67
N PHE A 147 -2.30 -4.97 -16.41
CA PHE A 147 -2.57 -3.57 -16.04
C PHE A 147 -1.50 -2.63 -16.62
N HIS A 148 -0.22 -2.95 -16.44
CA HIS A 148 0.89 -2.12 -16.91
C HIS A 148 0.94 -2.00 -18.44
N ASN A 149 0.67 -3.08 -19.18
CA ASN A 149 0.58 -3.02 -20.64
C ASN A 149 -0.58 -2.16 -21.13
N GLU A 150 -1.71 -2.19 -20.43
CA GLU A 150 -2.88 -1.36 -20.75
C GLU A 150 -2.68 0.11 -20.30
N PHE A 151 -1.80 0.35 -19.33
CA PHE A 151 -1.52 1.67 -18.77
C PHE A 151 -0.93 2.65 -19.79
N GLU A 152 0.00 2.21 -20.64
CA GLU A 152 0.54 3.05 -21.72
C GLU A 152 -0.57 3.51 -22.67
N THR A 153 -1.50 2.61 -23.01
CA THR A 153 -2.67 2.97 -23.82
C THR A 153 -3.60 3.93 -23.07
N LEU A 154 -3.72 3.84 -21.73
CA LEU A 154 -4.51 4.80 -20.94
C LEU A 154 -3.90 6.20 -21.01
N LEU A 155 -2.58 6.32 -20.89
CA LEU A 155 -1.87 7.60 -20.98
C LEU A 155 -2.07 8.28 -22.33
N ASP A 156 -1.90 7.55 -23.44
CA ASP A 156 -2.02 8.10 -24.80
C ASP A 156 -3.40 8.74 -25.08
N HIS A 157 -4.45 8.20 -24.47
CA HIS A 157 -5.82 8.69 -24.68
C HIS A 157 -6.23 9.77 -23.68
N THR A 158 -5.40 10.06 -22.67
CA THR A 158 -5.72 11.00 -21.59
C THR A 158 -5.12 12.37 -21.88
N LYS A 159 -5.97 13.34 -22.20
CA LYS A 159 -5.54 14.70 -22.60
C LYS A 159 -5.43 15.68 -21.44
N SER A 160 -6.14 15.43 -20.33
CA SER A 160 -6.14 16.34 -19.19
C SER A 160 -4.89 16.09 -18.34
N PRO A 161 -4.03 17.11 -18.13
CA PRO A 161 -2.85 16.96 -17.28
C PRO A 161 -3.20 16.46 -15.87
N SER A 162 -4.40 16.83 -15.37
CA SER A 162 -4.83 16.40 -14.05
C SER A 162 -5.12 14.90 -13.98
N HIS A 163 -5.72 14.37 -15.04
CA HIS A 163 -6.04 12.95 -15.13
C HIS A 163 -4.79 12.13 -15.42
N VAL A 164 -3.88 12.61 -16.28
CA VAL A 164 -2.57 11.98 -16.51
C VAL A 164 -1.85 11.79 -15.18
N ARG A 165 -1.78 12.85 -14.36
CA ARG A 165 -1.11 12.76 -13.06
C ARG A 165 -1.83 11.83 -12.09
N ALA A 166 -3.17 11.81 -12.07
CA ALA A 166 -3.92 10.83 -11.28
C ALA A 166 -3.61 9.39 -11.70
N LEU A 167 -3.55 9.11 -13.01
CA LEU A 167 -3.18 7.79 -13.54
C LEU A 167 -1.75 7.39 -13.14
N LEU A 168 -0.80 8.32 -13.08
CA LEU A 168 0.55 8.01 -12.58
C LEU A 168 0.57 7.51 -11.13
N TYR A 169 -0.35 7.97 -10.27
CA TYR A 169 -0.51 7.40 -8.93
C TYR A 169 -1.02 5.96 -8.99
N PHE A 170 -1.89 5.61 -9.94
CA PHE A 170 -2.39 4.24 -10.09
C PHE A 170 -1.25 3.28 -10.45
N ASP A 171 -0.42 3.67 -11.41
CA ASP A 171 0.75 2.88 -11.81
C ASP A 171 1.81 2.79 -10.70
N SER A 172 2.06 3.88 -9.97
CA SER A 172 2.94 3.86 -8.78
C SER A 172 2.48 2.84 -7.73
N LEU A 173 1.20 2.87 -7.35
CA LEU A 173 0.61 1.95 -6.37
C LEU A 173 0.65 0.48 -6.86
N ALA A 174 0.36 0.26 -8.15
CA ALA A 174 0.45 -1.07 -8.76
C ALA A 174 1.90 -1.60 -8.77
N LYS A 175 2.88 -0.74 -9.09
CA LYS A 175 4.31 -1.07 -9.08
C LYS A 175 4.79 -1.44 -7.68
N ILE A 176 4.47 -0.65 -6.65
CA ILE A 176 4.85 -0.96 -5.27
C ILE A 176 4.24 -2.30 -4.83
N THR A 177 2.99 -2.58 -5.22
CA THR A 177 2.35 -3.88 -4.95
C THR A 177 3.08 -5.04 -5.65
N ALA A 178 3.61 -4.83 -6.86
CA ALA A 178 4.43 -5.83 -7.53
C ALA A 178 5.80 -6.02 -6.84
N GLU A 179 6.43 -4.95 -6.31
CA GLU A 179 7.67 -5.07 -5.53
C GLU A 179 7.45 -5.82 -4.21
N LEU A 180 6.30 -5.61 -3.56
CA LEU A 180 5.88 -6.38 -2.40
C LEU A 180 5.80 -7.88 -2.72
N LEU A 181 5.17 -8.25 -3.84
CA LEU A 181 5.11 -9.64 -4.31
C LEU A 181 6.51 -10.22 -4.53
N ARG A 182 7.39 -9.52 -5.27
CA ARG A 182 8.76 -9.97 -5.52
C ARG A 182 9.55 -10.14 -4.24
N THR A 183 9.38 -9.22 -3.30
CA THR A 183 9.99 -9.27 -1.97
C THR A 183 9.53 -10.49 -1.19
N GLN A 184 8.24 -10.81 -1.23
CA GLN A 184 7.72 -12.01 -0.58
C GLN A 184 8.26 -13.29 -1.22
N LEU A 185 8.42 -13.35 -2.54
CA LEU A 185 8.97 -14.52 -3.23
C LEU A 185 10.40 -14.83 -2.78
N MET A 186 11.22 -13.82 -2.45
CA MET A 186 12.55 -14.02 -1.87
C MET A 186 12.55 -14.71 -0.49
N MET A 187 11.40 -14.75 0.21
CA MET A 187 11.29 -15.46 1.49
C MET A 187 10.92 -16.93 1.32
N VAL A 188 10.38 -17.31 0.16
CA VAL A 188 9.80 -18.64 -0.08
C VAL A 188 10.69 -19.50 -0.98
N LEU A 189 11.49 -18.87 -1.85
CA LEU A 189 12.50 -19.53 -2.69
C LEU A 189 13.81 -19.72 -1.94
#